data_AF-A0A4R4PXL6-F1
#
_entry.id   AF-A0A4R4PXL6-F1
#
_cell.length_a   1.000
_cell.length_b   1.000
_cell.length_c   1.000
_cell.angle_alpha   90.00
_cell.angle_beta   90.00
_cell.angle_gamma   90.00
#
_symmetry.space_group_name_H-M   'P 1'
#
loop_
_entity.id
_entity.type
_entity.pdbx_description
1 polymer ?
#
loop_
_entity_poly.entity_id
_entity_poly.type
_entity_poly.pdbx_seq_one_letter_code
_entity_poly.pdbx_strand_id
1 'polypeptide(L)'
;MDCNGSVAILDIPAGRVPSITADRADTTVEVGRLGGPAELSTARGDIRIAEATRGTVTLTTQSGDISVTAAAGVSAALDAGTGYGRVSNALRNDGTAELDIRATTSHGDVTARSL
;
A
#
# COMPACT_ATOMS: atom_id res chain seq x y z
N MET A 1 -21.14 -14.72 -12.75
CA MET A 1 -20.75 -13.40 -12.20
C MET A 1 -19.74 -13.68 -11.12
N ASP A 2 -18.60 -14.13 -11.59
CA ASP A 2 -17.48 -14.65 -10.83
C ASP A 2 -16.55 -13.46 -10.66
N CYS A 3 -16.76 -12.74 -9.56
CA CYS A 3 -15.84 -11.72 -9.09
C CYS A 3 -14.55 -12.43 -8.64
N ASN A 4 -13.67 -12.78 -9.58
CA ASN A 4 -12.31 -13.25 -9.25
C ASN A 4 -11.41 -12.05 -8.90
N GLY A 5 -11.85 -11.20 -7.98
CA GLY A 5 -10.97 -10.27 -7.28
C GLY A 5 -10.32 -11.07 -6.16
N SER A 6 -9.06 -11.48 -6.35
CA SER A 6 -8.33 -12.26 -5.34
C SER A 6 -7.93 -11.37 -4.16
N VAL A 7 -8.87 -11.06 -3.26
CA VAL A 7 -8.65 -10.23 -2.07
C VAL A 7 -7.87 -11.02 -1.02
N ALA A 8 -6.60 -10.69 -0.83
CA ALA A 8 -5.74 -11.29 0.19
C ALA A 8 -5.71 -10.42 1.46
N ILE A 9 -6.73 -10.57 2.32
CA ILE A 9 -6.72 -9.91 3.64
C ILE A 9 -5.65 -10.57 4.50
N LEU A 10 -4.54 -9.87 4.71
CA LEU A 10 -3.44 -10.33 5.57
C LEU A 10 -3.35 -9.49 6.84
N ASP A 11 -3.36 -10.17 7.99
CA ASP A 11 -2.89 -9.60 9.26
C ASP A 11 -1.38 -9.82 9.33
N ILE A 12 -0.62 -8.73 9.41
CA ILE A 12 0.85 -8.78 9.44
C ILE A 12 1.32 -8.41 10.86
N PRO A 13 1.65 -9.40 11.70
CA PRO A 13 2.16 -9.15 13.04
C PRO A 13 3.59 -8.58 12.98
N ALA A 14 3.90 -7.67 13.90
CA ALA A 14 5.24 -7.12 14.05
C ALA A 14 6.24 -8.23 14.43
N GLY A 15 7.13 -8.60 13.51
CA GLY A 15 8.18 -9.61 13.76
C GLY A 15 8.66 -10.35 12.52
N ARG A 16 7.93 -10.28 11.41
CA ARG A 16 8.34 -10.85 10.12
C ARG A 16 7.95 -9.90 8.99
N VAL A 17 8.82 -9.73 8.01
CA VAL A 17 8.51 -9.04 6.75
C VAL A 17 7.94 -10.06 5.76
N PRO A 18 6.63 -10.11 5.52
CA PRO A 18 6.11 -10.92 4.43
C PRO A 18 6.42 -10.24 3.10
N SER A 19 6.87 -11.04 2.13
CA SER A 19 6.94 -10.64 0.74
C SER A 19 5.77 -11.26 -0.02
N ILE A 20 4.92 -10.41 -0.60
CA ILE A 20 3.77 -10.85 -1.40
C ILE A 20 4.07 -10.54 -2.85
N THR A 21 4.08 -11.58 -3.68
CA THR A 21 4.30 -11.44 -5.13
C THR A 21 3.05 -11.88 -5.88
N ALA A 22 2.50 -10.99 -6.71
CA ALA A 22 1.38 -11.30 -7.57
C ALA A 22 1.73 -11.06 -9.05
N ASP A 23 1.67 -12.11 -9.86
CA ASP A 23 2.01 -12.07 -11.30
C ASP A 23 0.76 -12.02 -12.21
N ARG A 24 -0.42 -12.30 -11.64
CA ARG A 24 -1.66 -12.30 -12.43
C ARG A 24 -2.07 -10.88 -12.77
N ALA A 25 -2.30 -10.64 -14.06
CA ALA A 25 -3.07 -9.50 -14.52
C ALA A 25 -4.47 -9.57 -13.88
N ASP A 26 -4.98 -8.43 -13.41
CA ASP A 26 -6.31 -8.30 -12.80
C ASP A 26 -6.42 -8.89 -11.38
N THR A 27 -5.34 -8.82 -10.59
CA THR A 27 -5.40 -9.13 -9.15
C THR A 27 -5.60 -7.86 -8.33
N THR A 28 -6.38 -7.95 -7.25
CA THR A 28 -6.54 -6.85 -6.29
C THR A 28 -6.01 -7.29 -4.95
N VAL A 29 -4.93 -6.69 -4.48
CA VAL A 29 -4.35 -6.99 -3.17
C VAL A 29 -4.88 -5.98 -2.17
N GLU A 30 -5.68 -6.44 -1.20
CA GLU A 30 -6.18 -5.57 -0.12
C GLU A 30 -5.62 -6.00 1.23
N VAL A 31 -4.86 -5.12 1.86
CA VAL A 31 -4.35 -5.35 3.21
C VAL A 31 -5.30 -4.71 4.22
N GLY A 32 -5.94 -5.55 5.04
CA GLY A 32 -6.87 -5.10 6.07
C GLY A 32 -6.17 -4.34 7.19
N ARG A 33 -5.15 -4.96 7.80
CA ARG A 33 -4.44 -4.38 8.95
C ARG A 33 -2.96 -4.64 8.86
N LEU A 34 -2.18 -3.57 8.90
CA LEU A 34 -0.74 -3.64 8.80
C LEU A 34 -0.11 -3.00 10.05
N GLY A 35 0.46 -3.85 10.90
CA GLY A 35 1.04 -3.50 12.20
C GLY A 35 2.56 -3.57 12.27
N GLY A 36 3.21 -3.83 11.13
CA GLY A 36 4.66 -3.99 11.03
C GLY A 36 5.14 -3.85 9.59
N PRO A 37 6.45 -4.02 9.34
CA PRO A 37 7.01 -3.83 8.02
C PRO A 37 6.54 -4.91 7.03
N ALA A 38 6.25 -4.53 5.79
CA ALA A 38 5.78 -5.44 4.75
C ALA A 38 6.23 -5.01 3.34
N GLU A 39 6.41 -6.00 2.47
CA GLU A 39 6.83 -5.79 1.08
C GLU A 39 5.83 -6.44 0.12
N LEU A 40 5.24 -5.63 -0.74
CA LEU A 40 4.26 -6.05 -1.74
C LEU A 40 4.81 -5.72 -3.12
N SER A 41 4.85 -6.72 -4.00
CA SER A 41 5.28 -6.59 -5.38
C SER A 41 4.23 -7.21 -6.31
N THR A 42 3.74 -6.45 -7.27
CA THR A 42 2.79 -6.94 -8.27
C THR A 42 3.17 -6.51 -9.68
N ALA A 43 2.96 -7.37 -10.66
CA ALA A 43 3.22 -7.02 -12.05
C ALA A 43 2.10 -6.13 -12.60
N ARG A 44 0.83 -6.53 -12.42
CA ARG A 44 -0.34 -5.77 -12.88
C ARG A 44 -1.49 -5.98 -11.92
N GLY A 45 -1.97 -4.92 -11.29
CA GLY A 45 -3.07 -5.01 -10.34
C GLY A 45 -3.12 -3.84 -9.37
N ASP A 46 -4.27 -3.71 -8.73
CA ASP A 46 -4.49 -2.68 -7.72
C ASP A 46 -3.95 -3.14 -6.37
N ILE A 47 -3.34 -2.20 -5.65
CA ILE A 47 -2.95 -2.44 -4.25
C ILE A 47 -3.69 -1.45 -3.35
N ARG A 48 -4.42 -1.98 -2.38
CA ARG A 48 -5.17 -1.19 -1.39
C ARG A 48 -4.73 -1.57 0.01
N ILE A 49 -4.46 -0.57 0.85
CA ILE A 49 -4.23 -0.74 2.28
C ILE A 49 -5.34 -0.02 3.02
N ALA A 50 -6.14 -0.78 3.76
CA ALA A 50 -7.28 -0.27 4.51
C ALA A 50 -6.87 0.37 5.85
N GLU A 51 -5.89 -0.21 6.55
CA GLU A 51 -5.41 0.33 7.81
C GLU A 51 -3.92 0.00 8.02
N ALA A 52 -3.08 1.03 7.96
CA ALA A 52 -1.67 0.94 8.35
C ALA A 52 -1.42 1.72 9.64
N THR A 53 -0.86 1.04 10.64
CA THR A 53 -0.67 1.60 11.99
C THR A 53 0.76 2.06 12.27
N ARG A 54 1.78 1.31 11.82
CA ARG A 54 3.20 1.66 11.96
C ARG A 54 4.10 0.72 11.16
N GLY A 55 5.35 1.13 10.96
CA GLY A 55 6.38 0.33 10.29
C GLY A 55 6.72 0.84 8.89
N THR A 56 7.40 0.01 8.09
CA THR A 56 7.83 0.36 6.73
C THR A 56 7.11 -0.50 5.71
N VAL A 57 6.39 0.12 4.78
CA VAL A 57 5.60 -0.57 3.76
C VAL A 57 6.15 -0.25 2.39
N THR A 58 6.69 -1.25 1.71
CA THR A 58 7.18 -1.10 0.34
C THR A 58 6.19 -1.73 -0.62
N LEU A 59 5.65 -0.91 -1.52
CA LEU A 59 4.64 -1.27 -2.50
C LEU A 59 5.23 -1.01 -3.88
N THR A 60 5.41 -2.06 -4.68
CA THR A 60 5.91 -1.94 -6.05
C THR A 60 4.89 -2.53 -7.01
N THR A 61 4.44 -1.74 -7.99
CA THR A 61 3.59 -2.20 -9.08
C THR A 61 4.10 -1.72 -10.43
N GLN A 62 3.93 -2.53 -11.48
CA GLN A 62 4.29 -2.09 -12.83
C GLN A 62 3.14 -1.29 -13.47
N SER A 63 1.90 -1.71 -13.22
CA SER A 63 0.70 -0.96 -13.65
C SER A 63 -0.48 -1.25 -12.73
N GLY A 64 -1.12 -0.18 -12.27
CA GLY A 64 -2.28 -0.24 -11.38
C GLY A 64 -2.26 0.88 -10.35
N ASP A 65 -3.38 1.05 -9.66
CA ASP A 65 -3.55 2.09 -8.68
C ASP A 65 -3.07 1.63 -7.30
N ILE A 66 -2.40 2.54 -6.58
CA ILE A 66 -1.95 2.30 -5.20
C ILE A 66 -2.78 3.20 -4.28
N SER A 67 -3.52 2.60 -3.37
CA SER A 67 -4.27 3.32 -2.34
C SER A 67 -3.82 2.91 -0.95
N VAL A 68 -3.44 3.88 -0.12
CA VAL A 68 -2.98 3.63 1.24
C VAL A 68 -3.76 4.47 2.24
N THR A 69 -4.30 3.81 3.25
CA THR A 69 -5.03 4.44 4.36
C THR A 69 -4.28 4.23 5.66
N ALA A 70 -3.79 5.32 6.25
CA ALA A 70 -3.17 5.31 7.57
C ALA A 70 -4.25 5.37 8.66
N ALA A 71 -4.00 4.69 9.78
CA ALA A 71 -4.88 4.71 10.94
C ALA A 71 -5.00 6.11 11.56
N ALA A 72 -6.14 6.37 12.21
CA ALA A 72 -6.42 7.67 12.81
C ALA A 72 -5.39 8.02 13.90
N GLY A 73 -4.81 9.22 13.81
CA GLY A 73 -3.83 9.72 14.78
C GLY A 73 -2.39 9.23 14.57
N VAL A 74 -2.13 8.43 13.54
CA VAL A 74 -0.77 7.99 13.18
C VAL A 74 -0.12 9.01 12.27
N SER A 75 1.13 9.37 12.58
CA SER A 75 1.96 10.17 11.69
C SER A 75 2.60 9.27 10.63
N ALA A 76 2.34 9.55 9.36
CA ALA A 76 2.83 8.76 8.25
C ALA A 76 3.62 9.60 7.24
N ALA A 77 4.63 8.98 6.62
CA ALA A 77 5.36 9.51 5.49
C ALA A 77 4.97 8.72 4.24
N LEU A 78 4.73 9.43 3.13
CA LEU A 78 4.55 8.81 1.81
C LEU A 78 5.72 9.20 0.92
N ASP A 79 6.45 8.20 0.46
CA ASP A 79 7.35 8.26 -0.67
C ASP A 79 6.66 7.59 -1.86
N ALA A 80 6.00 8.39 -2.70
CA ALA A 80 5.30 7.91 -3.89
C ALA A 80 6.07 8.29 -5.15
N GLY A 81 6.55 7.29 -5.88
CA GLY A 81 7.16 7.42 -7.20
C GLY A 81 6.25 6.86 -8.29
N THR A 82 5.72 7.73 -9.15
CA THR A 82 5.02 7.33 -10.38
C THR A 82 5.69 7.93 -11.61
N GLY A 83 5.86 7.12 -12.67
CA GLY A 83 6.34 7.60 -13.98
C GLY A 83 5.23 8.30 -14.78
N TYR A 84 4.02 7.74 -14.75
CA TYR A 84 2.83 8.26 -15.41
C TYR A 84 1.59 8.09 -14.51
N GLY A 85 1.14 9.19 -13.90
CA GLY A 85 -0.05 9.23 -13.06
C GLY A 85 -0.10 10.46 -12.15
N ARG A 86 -1.07 10.49 -11.23
CA ARG A 86 -1.20 11.53 -10.21
C ARG A 86 -0.86 10.97 -8.83
N VAL A 87 -0.05 11.72 -8.09
CA VAL A 87 0.22 11.45 -6.67
C VAL A 87 -0.67 12.37 -5.83
N SER A 88 -1.45 11.79 -4.93
CA SER A 88 -2.24 12.49 -3.93
C SER A 88 -1.81 12.04 -2.55
N ASN A 89 -1.24 12.97 -1.77
CA ASN A 89 -0.88 12.72 -0.38
C ASN A 89 -1.76 13.57 0.54
N ALA A 90 -2.61 12.90 1.30
CA ALA A 90 -3.45 13.45 2.35
C ALA A 90 -3.13 12.78 3.71
N LEU A 91 -1.90 12.30 3.89
CA LEU A 91 -1.43 11.78 5.17
C LEU A 91 -1.10 12.91 6.13
N ARG A 92 -1.43 12.70 7.40
CA ARG A 92 -0.96 13.55 8.50
C ARG A 92 0.47 13.18 8.86
N ASN A 93 1.35 14.18 8.91
CA ASN A 93 2.73 14.04 9.39
C ASN A 93 3.01 15.17 10.39
N ASP A 94 3.15 14.82 11.67
CA ASP A 94 3.42 15.78 12.76
C ASP A 94 4.92 15.94 13.05
N GLY A 95 5.79 15.42 12.17
CA GLY A 95 7.25 15.49 12.29
C GLY A 95 7.92 14.19 12.75
N THR A 96 7.18 13.25 13.35
CA THR A 96 7.68 11.89 13.66
C THR A 96 6.86 10.86 12.88
N ALA A 97 7.31 10.46 11.69
CA ALA A 97 6.64 9.41 10.92
C ALA A 97 6.81 8.04 11.60
N GLU A 98 5.73 7.51 12.17
CA GLU A 98 5.68 6.15 12.73
C GLU A 98 5.46 5.10 11.63
N LEU A 99 4.90 5.54 10.51
CA LEU A 99 4.60 4.73 9.34
C LEU A 99 5.29 5.32 8.10
N ASP A 100 6.20 4.56 7.50
CA ASP A 100 6.84 4.90 6.24
C ASP A 100 6.20 4.09 5.11
N ILE A 101 5.66 4.77 4.11
CA ILE A 101 4.97 4.15 2.98
C ILE A 101 5.75 4.50 1.72
N ARG A 102 6.37 3.50 1.10
CA ARG A 102 7.06 3.62 -0.17
C ARG A 102 6.24 2.99 -1.27
N ALA A 103 5.64 3.80 -2.14
CA ALA A 103 4.81 3.37 -3.25
C ALA A 103 5.49 3.67 -4.58
N THR A 104 5.94 2.65 -5.31
CA THR A 104 6.54 2.80 -6.64
C THR A 104 5.63 2.17 -7.69
N THR A 105 5.16 2.98 -8.64
CA THR A 105 4.38 2.53 -9.80
C THR A 105 4.97 3.08 -11.10
N SER A 106 4.91 2.33 -12.21
CA SER A 106 5.31 2.89 -13.52
C SER A 106 4.16 3.61 -14.20
N HIS A 107 2.95 3.07 -14.10
CA HIS A 107 1.71 3.63 -14.65
C HIS A 107 0.56 3.44 -13.66
N GLY A 108 -0.01 4.53 -13.18
CA GLY A 108 -1.15 4.50 -12.25
C GLY A 108 -1.14 5.66 -11.26
N ASP A 109 -2.28 5.84 -10.59
CA ASP A 109 -2.46 6.87 -9.59
C ASP A 109 -2.04 6.36 -8.20
N VAL A 110 -1.38 7.22 -7.43
CA VAL A 110 -0.97 6.91 -6.05
C VAL A 110 -1.73 7.82 -5.11
N THR A 111 -2.56 7.25 -4.25
CA THR A 111 -3.34 7.99 -3.26
C THR A 111 -3.02 7.50 -1.86
N ALA A 112 -2.55 8.40 -1.01
CA ALA A 112 -2.41 8.13 0.42
C ALA A 112 -3.28 9.09 1.21
N ARG A 113 -3.98 8.59 2.23
CA ARG A 113 -4.84 9.38 3.12
C ARG A 113 -4.79 8.86 4.55
N SER A 114 -4.95 9.72 5.53
CA SER A 114 -5.22 9.30 6.91
C SER A 114 -6.72 9.24 7.18
N LEU A 115 -7.13 8.33 8.08
CA LEU A 115 -8.47 8.29 8.67
C LEU A 115 -8.76 9.50 9.57
#